data_AF-A0A4R4XWQ0-F1
#
_entry.id   AF-A0A4R4XWQ0-F1
#
_cell.length_a   1.000
_cell.length_b   1.000
_cell.length_c   1.000
_cell.angle_alpha   90.00
_cell.angle_beta   90.00
_cell.angle_gamma   90.00
#
_symmetry.space_group_name_H-M   'P 1'
#
loop_
_entity.id
_entity.type
_entity.pdbx_description
1 polymer ?
#
loop_
_entity_poly.entity_id
_entity_poly.type
_entity_poly.pdbx_seq_one_letter_code
_entity_poly.pdbx_strand_id
1 'polypeptide(L)'
;MDDLADEYESPRLAVDLDPHERLLELAGRAPDGWLAVAREVLAGGDRQRLNELVGALLPQLEGRPVVRYRFAPDADGAWDGPDRAVVAAARAAHGTAACWATMRDGVDRVYLVQADDGVNLPAVTLAVQRVADAQRDPRVEVFAAGTDLPVYHKTALRSAVLLWTREPPAEVKIARTFDGASGDEGPWFDSTHELVVDSTERQRLLDFLGSGEIVLETDLRMTDLVSGSAGAVPASLRSDGAWVWSDASRYYLDRHLLAPDAALAAHALASGRASRMTPLDRYRVCSMLNPENEEGPLWRAE
;
A
#
# COMPACT_ATOMS: atom_id res chain seq x y z
N MET A 1 17.69 -7.57 -5.00
CA MET A 1 16.42 -7.04 -5.55
C MET A 1 15.83 -8.06 -6.50
N ASP A 2 15.68 -9.29 -6.01
CA ASP A 2 14.91 -10.39 -6.58
C ASP A 2 14.96 -11.49 -5.51
N ASP A 3 14.07 -11.43 -4.52
CA ASP A 3 13.77 -12.55 -3.62
C ASP A 3 12.53 -12.24 -2.77
N LEU A 4 11.36 -12.36 -3.39
CA LEU A 4 10.09 -12.62 -2.71
C LEU A 4 9.38 -13.75 -3.47
N ALA A 5 10.10 -14.85 -3.69
CA ALA A 5 9.60 -16.01 -4.41
C ALA A 5 8.63 -16.87 -3.57
N ASP A 6 8.45 -16.60 -2.27
CA ASP A 6 7.84 -17.57 -1.34
C ASP A 6 6.62 -17.09 -0.51
N GLU A 7 5.90 -16.06 -0.96
CA GLU A 7 4.56 -15.72 -0.42
C GLU A 7 3.42 -15.99 -1.42
N TYR A 8 3.52 -17.05 -2.22
CA TYR A 8 2.37 -17.62 -2.92
C TYR A 8 1.70 -18.68 -2.03
N GLU A 9 1.22 -18.27 -0.85
CA GLU A 9 0.25 -19.08 -0.14
C GLU A 9 -0.97 -19.19 -1.05
N SER A 10 -1.34 -20.42 -1.43
CA SER A 10 -2.55 -20.66 -2.24
C SER A 10 -3.73 -19.98 -1.54
N PRO A 11 -4.49 -19.09 -2.20
CA PRO A 11 -5.63 -18.47 -1.55
C PRO A 11 -6.59 -19.59 -1.16
N ARG A 12 -6.80 -19.77 0.14
CA ARG A 12 -8.01 -20.46 0.59
C ARG A 12 -9.13 -19.63 0.00
N LEU A 13 -9.89 -20.17 -0.95
CA LEU A 13 -11.22 -19.66 -1.27
C LEU A 13 -12.03 -19.81 0.02
N ALA A 14 -11.88 -18.85 0.93
CA ALA A 14 -12.52 -18.87 2.22
C ALA A 14 -14.01 -18.80 1.97
N VAL A 15 -14.73 -19.80 2.47
CA VAL A 15 -16.15 -20.04 2.16
C VAL A 15 -17.06 -18.90 2.67
N ASP A 16 -16.52 -18.00 3.51
CA ASP A 16 -17.26 -16.93 4.20
C ASP A 16 -16.90 -15.49 3.75
N LEU A 17 -16.21 -15.29 2.62
CA LEU A 17 -15.94 -13.93 2.12
C LEU A 17 -17.21 -13.18 1.72
N ASP A 18 -17.21 -11.87 1.94
CA ASP A 18 -18.23 -10.99 1.35
C ASP A 18 -18.25 -11.19 -0.18
N PRO A 19 -19.44 -11.18 -0.83
CA PRO A 19 -19.52 -11.39 -2.27
C PRO A 19 -18.65 -10.45 -3.11
N HIS A 20 -18.43 -9.22 -2.66
CA HIS A 20 -17.56 -8.26 -3.34
C HIS A 20 -16.09 -8.66 -3.21
N GLU A 21 -15.64 -9.02 -2.00
CA GLU A 21 -14.28 -9.51 -1.75
C GLU A 21 -14.00 -10.80 -2.54
N ARG A 22 -14.98 -11.71 -2.63
CA ARG A 22 -14.88 -12.91 -3.48
C ARG A 22 -14.65 -12.56 -4.96
N LEU A 23 -15.25 -11.48 -5.47
CA LEU A 23 -15.01 -11.01 -6.84
C LEU A 23 -13.65 -10.33 -7.00
N LEU A 24 -13.07 -9.75 -5.94
CA LEU A 24 -11.67 -9.29 -5.96
C LEU A 24 -10.70 -10.48 -6.06
N GLU A 25 -10.91 -11.54 -5.29
CA GLU A 25 -10.09 -12.77 -5.36
C GLU A 25 -10.10 -13.46 -6.74
N LEU A 26 -11.14 -13.22 -7.52
CA LEU A 26 -11.26 -13.75 -8.89
C LEU A 26 -10.61 -12.84 -9.95
N ALA A 27 -10.21 -11.61 -9.60
CA ALA A 27 -9.53 -10.70 -10.53
C ALA A 27 -8.22 -11.29 -11.04
N GLY A 28 -8.01 -11.25 -12.36
CA GLY A 28 -6.87 -11.89 -13.03
C GLY A 28 -6.96 -13.43 -13.11
N ARG A 29 -8.00 -14.07 -12.56
CA ARG A 29 -8.23 -15.52 -12.72
C ARG A 29 -9.44 -15.79 -13.59
N ALA A 30 -10.50 -15.04 -13.37
CA ALA A 30 -11.71 -15.08 -14.19
C ALA A 30 -11.54 -14.23 -15.46
N PRO A 31 -12.25 -14.57 -16.56
CA PRO A 31 -12.31 -13.70 -17.73
C PRO A 31 -12.87 -12.31 -17.35
N ASP A 32 -12.28 -11.24 -17.88
CA ASP A 32 -12.64 -9.86 -17.50
C ASP A 32 -14.12 -9.54 -17.80
N GLY A 33 -14.63 -9.92 -18.98
CA GLY A 33 -16.04 -9.73 -19.32
C GLY A 33 -17.00 -10.50 -18.40
N TRP A 34 -16.58 -11.67 -17.89
CA TRP A 34 -17.34 -12.39 -16.89
C TRP A 34 -17.36 -11.63 -15.55
N LEU A 35 -16.22 -11.07 -15.12
CA LEU A 35 -16.14 -10.26 -13.90
C LEU A 35 -16.99 -9.01 -14.00
N ALA A 36 -16.99 -8.34 -15.15
CA ALA A 36 -17.81 -7.16 -15.38
C ALA A 36 -19.30 -7.47 -15.19
N VAL A 37 -19.77 -8.58 -15.76
CA VAL A 37 -21.16 -9.06 -15.57
C VAL A 37 -21.44 -9.46 -14.13
N ALA A 38 -20.54 -10.20 -13.47
CA ALA A 38 -20.73 -10.62 -12.09
C ALA A 38 -20.83 -9.42 -11.13
N ARG A 39 -20.04 -8.37 -11.36
CA ARG A 39 -20.07 -7.12 -10.60
C ARG A 39 -21.37 -6.34 -10.82
N GLU A 40 -21.87 -6.30 -12.05
CA GLU A 40 -23.18 -5.71 -12.35
C GLU A 40 -24.32 -6.46 -11.63
N VAL A 41 -24.31 -7.80 -11.69
CA VAL A 41 -25.29 -8.65 -10.98
C VAL A 41 -25.23 -8.40 -9.47
N LEU A 42 -24.04 -8.31 -8.88
CA LEU A 42 -23.86 -8.01 -7.46
C LEU A 42 -24.41 -6.61 -7.11
N ALA A 43 -24.10 -5.59 -7.92
CA ALA A 43 -24.60 -4.24 -7.73
C ALA A 43 -26.13 -4.13 -7.85
N GLY A 44 -26.75 -4.98 -8.67
CA GLY A 44 -28.20 -5.14 -8.76
C GLY A 44 -28.83 -5.89 -7.58
N GLY A 45 -28.03 -6.46 -6.68
CA GLY A 45 -28.49 -7.19 -5.51
C GLY A 45 -28.91 -8.65 -5.76
N ASP A 46 -28.67 -9.17 -6.98
CA ASP A 46 -29.07 -10.54 -7.36
C ASP A 46 -28.04 -11.58 -6.91
N ARG A 47 -28.06 -11.89 -5.60
CA ARG A 47 -27.16 -12.86 -4.97
C ARG A 47 -27.32 -14.28 -5.52
N GLN A 48 -28.54 -14.67 -5.90
CA GLN A 48 -28.78 -16.00 -6.45
C GLN A 48 -28.04 -16.15 -7.77
N ARG A 49 -28.24 -15.20 -8.68
CA ARG A 49 -27.59 -15.22 -9.98
C ARG A 49 -26.07 -15.15 -9.86
N LEU A 50 -25.56 -14.34 -8.93
CA LEU A 50 -24.12 -14.30 -8.66
C LEU A 50 -23.57 -15.65 -8.21
N ASN A 51 -24.28 -16.36 -7.34
CA ASN A 51 -23.87 -17.68 -6.87
C ASN A 51 -23.91 -18.73 -7.99
N GLU A 52 -24.90 -18.68 -8.89
CA GLU A 52 -24.94 -19.53 -10.08
C GLU A 52 -23.73 -19.27 -10.99
N LEU A 53 -23.43 -17.99 -11.26
CA LEU A 53 -22.27 -17.59 -12.08
C LEU A 53 -20.96 -18.10 -11.47
N VAL A 54 -20.75 -17.86 -10.17
CA VAL A 54 -19.52 -18.29 -9.48
C VAL A 54 -19.44 -19.82 -9.43
N GLY A 55 -20.54 -20.50 -9.12
CA GLY A 55 -20.60 -21.97 -9.10
C GLY A 55 -20.29 -22.60 -10.45
N ALA A 56 -20.67 -21.95 -11.56
CA ALA A 56 -20.31 -22.38 -12.91
C ALA A 56 -18.85 -22.10 -13.28
N LEU A 57 -18.25 -21.03 -12.72
CA LEU A 57 -16.88 -20.62 -13.01
C LEU A 57 -15.84 -21.43 -12.24
N LEU A 58 -16.04 -21.64 -10.93
CA LEU A 58 -15.01 -22.22 -10.06
C LEU A 58 -14.46 -23.58 -10.57
N PRO A 59 -15.28 -24.55 -11.01
CA PRO A 59 -14.78 -25.81 -11.55
C PRO A 59 -13.93 -25.64 -12.81
N GLN A 60 -14.13 -24.56 -13.57
CA GLN A 60 -13.33 -24.28 -14.76
C GLN A 60 -11.96 -23.71 -14.41
N LEU A 61 -11.83 -23.07 -13.25
CA LEU A 61 -10.59 -22.51 -12.75
C LEU A 61 -9.75 -23.53 -11.97
N GLU A 62 -10.36 -24.62 -11.50
CA GLU A 62 -9.66 -25.71 -10.82
C GLU A 62 -8.54 -26.28 -11.70
N GLY A 63 -7.35 -26.43 -11.13
CA GLY A 63 -6.16 -26.95 -11.82
C GLY A 63 -5.54 -26.02 -12.86
N ARG A 64 -6.10 -24.82 -13.12
CA ARG A 64 -5.45 -23.83 -13.98
C ARG A 64 -4.28 -23.17 -13.26
N PRO A 65 -3.14 -22.96 -13.94
CA PRO A 65 -2.04 -22.21 -13.36
C PRO A 65 -2.47 -20.77 -13.09
N VAL A 66 -1.97 -20.20 -11.99
CA VAL A 66 -2.16 -18.78 -11.69
C VAL A 66 -1.39 -17.97 -12.74
N VAL A 67 -2.11 -17.11 -13.47
CA VAL A 67 -1.51 -16.22 -14.45
C VAL A 67 -0.83 -15.07 -13.71
N ARG A 68 0.45 -14.84 -14.02
CA ARG A 68 1.19 -13.68 -13.53
C ARG A 68 1.13 -12.59 -14.60
N TYR A 69 0.45 -11.51 -14.28
CA TYR A 69 0.39 -10.33 -15.13
C TYR A 69 1.56 -9.40 -14.84
N ARG A 70 2.04 -8.73 -15.88
CA ARG A 70 2.93 -7.59 -15.72
C ARG A 70 2.08 -6.33 -15.62
N PHE A 71 2.40 -5.46 -14.67
CA PHE A 71 1.81 -4.13 -14.60
C PHE A 71 2.88 -3.08 -14.87
N ALA A 72 2.48 -1.99 -15.49
CA ALA A 72 3.35 -0.86 -15.78
C ALA A 72 2.54 0.44 -15.73
N PRO A 73 3.17 1.58 -15.39
CA PRO A 73 2.56 2.86 -15.65
C PRO A 73 2.26 3.00 -17.15
N ASP A 74 1.29 3.84 -17.48
CA ASP A 74 1.01 4.16 -18.87
C ASP A 74 2.21 4.84 -19.51
N ALA A 75 2.79 4.21 -20.54
CA ALA A 75 4.02 4.66 -21.19
C ALA A 75 3.85 6.03 -21.87
N ASP A 76 2.62 6.36 -22.30
CA ASP A 76 2.34 7.63 -22.98
C ASP A 76 1.99 8.75 -21.99
N GLY A 77 1.77 8.42 -20.70
CA GLY A 77 1.42 9.37 -19.62
C GLY A 77 0.16 10.21 -19.89
N ALA A 78 -0.55 9.94 -20.99
CA ALA A 78 -1.61 10.79 -21.48
C ALA A 78 -2.90 10.44 -20.75
N TRP A 79 -3.28 11.29 -19.79
CA TRP A 79 -4.65 11.34 -19.27
C TRP A 79 -5.63 11.52 -20.44
N ASP A 80 -6.26 10.44 -20.85
CA ASP A 80 -7.12 10.44 -22.03
C ASP A 80 -8.59 10.74 -21.67
N GLY A 81 -9.50 10.61 -22.64
CA GLY A 81 -10.93 10.80 -22.42
C GLY A 81 -11.52 9.80 -21.40
N PRO A 82 -11.28 8.49 -21.56
CA PRO A 82 -11.64 7.45 -20.61
C PRO A 82 -11.19 7.71 -19.16
N ASP A 83 -9.93 8.09 -18.94
CA ASP A 83 -9.43 8.39 -17.58
C ASP A 83 -10.23 9.48 -16.90
N ARG A 84 -10.51 10.58 -17.63
CA ARG A 84 -11.31 11.70 -17.10
C ARG A 84 -12.73 11.27 -16.76
N ALA A 85 -13.34 10.41 -17.57
CA ALA A 85 -14.69 9.90 -17.31
C ALA A 85 -14.71 9.02 -16.06
N VAL A 86 -13.72 8.12 -15.90
CA VAL A 86 -13.56 7.28 -14.72
C VAL A 86 -13.33 8.11 -13.46
N VAL A 87 -12.42 9.09 -13.49
CA VAL A 87 -12.17 9.99 -12.36
C VAL A 87 -13.43 10.78 -12.00
N ALA A 88 -14.19 11.27 -12.99
CA ALA A 88 -15.44 11.97 -12.73
C ALA A 88 -16.49 11.07 -12.05
N ALA A 89 -16.62 9.82 -12.50
CA ALA A 89 -17.52 8.85 -11.87
C ALA A 89 -17.07 8.47 -10.46
N ALA A 90 -15.77 8.23 -10.25
CA ALA A 90 -15.21 7.96 -8.94
C ALA A 90 -15.47 9.13 -7.98
N ARG A 91 -15.18 10.36 -8.38
CA ARG A 91 -15.40 11.57 -7.59
C ARG A 91 -16.88 11.82 -7.26
N ALA A 92 -17.80 11.46 -8.16
CA ALA A 92 -19.23 11.61 -7.93
C ALA A 92 -19.81 10.55 -6.97
N ALA A 93 -19.14 9.39 -6.85
CA ALA A 93 -19.56 8.34 -5.94
C ALA A 93 -19.21 8.68 -4.49
N HIS A 94 -20.21 8.64 -3.61
CA HIS A 94 -20.03 8.97 -2.20
C HIS A 94 -19.04 8.02 -1.51
N GLY A 95 -18.09 8.59 -0.76
CA GLY A 95 -17.13 7.83 0.04
C GLY A 95 -15.95 7.27 -0.74
N THR A 96 -15.75 7.63 -2.01
CA THR A 96 -14.50 7.32 -2.71
C THR A 96 -13.38 8.23 -2.23
N ALA A 97 -12.20 7.64 -2.04
CA ALA A 97 -11.03 8.32 -1.50
C ALA A 97 -9.93 8.52 -2.56
N ALA A 98 -9.76 7.56 -3.47
CA ALA A 98 -8.71 7.61 -4.48
C ALA A 98 -9.03 6.77 -5.72
N CYS A 99 -8.43 7.16 -6.84
CA CYS A 99 -8.51 6.47 -8.12
C CYS A 99 -7.12 6.42 -8.77
N TRP A 100 -6.72 5.23 -9.21
CA TRP A 100 -5.49 4.99 -9.95
C TRP A 100 -5.79 4.30 -11.27
N ALA A 101 -4.80 4.31 -12.16
CA ALA A 101 -4.79 3.47 -13.34
C ALA A 101 -3.41 2.84 -13.57
N THR A 102 -3.41 1.65 -14.18
CA THR A 102 -2.20 0.94 -14.61
C THR A 102 -2.47 0.21 -15.92
N MET A 103 -1.41 -0.18 -16.61
CA MET A 103 -1.47 -1.01 -17.82
C MET A 103 -1.08 -2.44 -17.46
N ARG A 104 -1.99 -3.38 -17.67
CA ARG A 104 -1.75 -4.82 -17.58
C ARG A 104 -1.22 -5.33 -18.92
N ASP A 105 -0.08 -6.00 -18.89
CA ASP A 105 0.69 -6.50 -20.03
C ASP A 105 0.93 -5.44 -21.13
N GLY A 106 0.93 -4.16 -20.77
CA GLY A 106 1.15 -3.02 -21.68
C GLY A 106 -0.02 -2.67 -22.61
N VAL A 107 -1.14 -3.37 -22.53
CA VAL A 107 -2.29 -3.20 -23.44
C VAL A 107 -3.61 -2.95 -22.70
N ASP A 108 -3.76 -3.58 -21.55
CA ASP A 108 -5.03 -3.67 -20.85
C ASP A 108 -5.11 -2.60 -19.77
N ARG A 109 -5.94 -1.57 -19.96
CA ARG A 109 -6.19 -0.55 -18.93
C ARG A 109 -6.90 -1.16 -17.72
N VAL A 110 -6.37 -0.96 -16.51
CA VAL A 110 -6.99 -1.36 -15.24
C VAL A 110 -7.13 -0.13 -14.35
N TYR A 111 -8.35 0.08 -13.84
CA TYR A 111 -8.65 1.14 -12.88
C TYR A 111 -8.79 0.55 -11.49
N LEU A 112 -8.17 1.21 -10.51
CA LEU A 112 -8.24 0.83 -9.10
C LEU A 112 -8.89 1.99 -8.34
N VAL A 113 -9.88 1.72 -7.51
CA VAL A 113 -10.61 2.75 -6.74
C VAL A 113 -10.68 2.33 -5.29
N GLN A 114 -10.17 3.18 -4.40
CA GLN A 114 -10.35 3.02 -2.97
C GLN A 114 -11.56 3.81 -2.51
N ALA A 115 -12.40 3.18 -1.69
CA ALA A 115 -13.47 3.84 -0.96
C ALA A 115 -13.30 3.67 0.56
N ASP A 116 -13.97 4.52 1.33
CA ASP A 116 -14.05 4.41 2.78
C ASP A 116 -14.74 3.09 3.19
N ASP A 117 -14.44 2.60 4.39
CA ASP A 117 -15.10 1.39 4.92
C ASP A 117 -16.62 1.62 5.06
N GLY A 118 -17.40 0.58 4.76
CA GLY A 118 -18.88 0.64 4.83
C GLY A 118 -19.57 1.28 3.62
N VAL A 119 -18.82 1.76 2.62
CA VAL A 119 -19.39 2.20 1.34
C VAL A 119 -19.95 1.01 0.55
N ASN A 120 -21.03 1.22 -0.20
CA ASN A 120 -21.58 0.23 -1.13
C ASN A 120 -20.64 0.06 -2.34
N LEU A 121 -19.58 -0.75 -2.17
CA LEU A 121 -18.56 -0.97 -3.19
C LEU A 121 -19.16 -1.47 -4.52
N PRO A 122 -20.12 -2.42 -4.56
CA PRO A 122 -20.75 -2.83 -5.81
C PRO A 122 -21.38 -1.67 -6.60
N ALA A 123 -22.05 -0.73 -5.93
CA ALA A 123 -22.64 0.44 -6.58
C ALA A 123 -21.57 1.36 -7.18
N VAL A 124 -20.46 1.59 -6.46
CA VAL A 124 -19.30 2.36 -6.97
C VAL A 124 -18.69 1.66 -8.19
N THR A 125 -18.47 0.35 -8.09
CA THR A 125 -17.95 -0.48 -9.19
C THR A 125 -18.80 -0.35 -10.44
N LEU A 126 -20.12 -0.49 -10.33
CA LEU A 126 -21.03 -0.35 -11.47
C LEU A 126 -20.99 1.06 -12.08
N ALA A 127 -20.96 2.10 -11.24
CA ALA A 127 -20.90 3.48 -11.71
C ALA A 127 -19.63 3.76 -12.54
N VAL A 128 -18.48 3.26 -12.07
CA VAL A 128 -17.19 3.43 -12.75
C VAL A 128 -17.08 2.52 -13.98
N GLN A 129 -17.55 1.28 -13.92
CA GLN A 129 -17.55 0.35 -15.07
C GLN A 129 -18.31 0.92 -16.27
N ARG A 130 -19.46 1.56 -16.05
CA ARG A 130 -20.30 2.13 -17.12
C ARG A 130 -19.61 3.21 -17.95
N VAL A 131 -18.67 3.95 -17.35
CA VAL A 131 -17.94 5.01 -18.04
C VAL A 131 -16.57 4.56 -18.56
N ALA A 132 -16.02 3.48 -17.99
CA ALA A 132 -14.80 2.84 -18.47
C ALA A 132 -14.98 2.06 -19.79
N ASP A 133 -16.24 1.82 -20.22
CA ASP A 133 -16.69 0.93 -21.29
C ASP A 133 -16.32 1.36 -22.72
N ALA A 134 -15.17 2.01 -22.93
CA ALA A 134 -14.60 2.19 -24.27
C ALA A 134 -14.01 0.88 -24.83
N GLN A 135 -13.72 -0.11 -23.97
CA GLN A 135 -13.33 -1.46 -24.33
C GLN A 135 -14.33 -2.44 -23.72
N ARG A 136 -14.75 -3.46 -24.47
CA ARG A 136 -15.88 -4.37 -24.17
C ARG A 136 -15.78 -5.17 -22.85
N ASP A 137 -14.68 -5.03 -22.11
CA ASP A 137 -14.38 -5.74 -20.87
C ASP A 137 -13.73 -4.79 -19.84
N PRO A 138 -14.51 -3.92 -19.16
CA PRO A 138 -13.95 -2.93 -18.23
C PRO A 138 -13.32 -3.59 -17.00
N ARG A 139 -12.07 -3.23 -16.70
CA ARG A 139 -11.29 -3.74 -15.55
C ARG A 139 -11.27 -2.70 -14.45
N VAL A 140 -12.34 -2.68 -13.68
CA VAL A 140 -12.54 -1.73 -12.58
C VAL A 140 -12.53 -2.49 -11.27
N GLU A 141 -11.50 -2.24 -10.49
CA GLU A 141 -11.28 -2.86 -9.19
C GLU A 141 -11.57 -1.84 -8.09
N VAL A 142 -12.66 -2.05 -7.34
CA VAL A 142 -13.03 -1.16 -6.22
C VAL A 142 -12.88 -1.90 -4.91
N PHE A 143 -12.27 -1.29 -3.91
CA PHE A 143 -12.02 -1.91 -2.61
C PHE A 143 -12.13 -0.88 -1.48
N ALA A 144 -12.40 -1.36 -0.26
CA ALA A 144 -12.45 -0.51 0.91
C ALA A 144 -11.04 -0.24 1.46
N ALA A 145 -10.91 0.84 2.23
CA ALA A 145 -9.66 1.25 2.86
C ALA A 145 -9.06 0.17 3.78
N GLY A 146 -9.92 -0.58 4.47
CA GLY A 146 -9.53 -1.69 5.35
C GLY A 146 -9.36 -3.05 4.66
N THR A 147 -9.62 -3.17 3.36
CA THR A 147 -9.53 -4.46 2.65
C THR A 147 -8.08 -4.96 2.62
N ASP A 148 -7.83 -6.21 3.02
CA ASP A 148 -6.57 -6.86 2.68
C ASP A 148 -6.60 -7.32 1.22
N LEU A 149 -5.82 -6.64 0.39
CA LEU A 149 -5.91 -6.79 -1.06
C LEU A 149 -5.26 -8.10 -1.55
N PRO A 150 -5.88 -8.79 -2.53
CA PRO A 150 -5.23 -9.89 -3.24
C PRO A 150 -3.92 -9.44 -3.89
N VAL A 151 -3.01 -10.40 -4.14
CA VAL A 151 -1.70 -10.15 -4.77
C VAL A 151 -1.83 -9.43 -6.11
N TYR A 152 -2.88 -9.75 -6.88
CA TYR A 152 -3.20 -9.07 -8.14
C TYR A 152 -3.29 -7.55 -7.96
N HIS A 153 -4.09 -7.09 -6.99
CA HIS A 153 -4.31 -5.66 -6.72
C HIS A 153 -3.10 -5.00 -6.07
N LYS A 154 -2.42 -5.69 -5.14
CA LYS A 154 -1.17 -5.19 -4.52
C LYS A 154 -0.10 -4.93 -5.60
N THR A 155 0.02 -5.85 -6.57
CA THR A 155 0.97 -5.70 -7.69
C THR A 155 0.53 -4.61 -8.66
N ALA A 156 -0.76 -4.54 -9.00
CA ALA A 156 -1.31 -3.50 -9.86
C ALA A 156 -1.09 -2.09 -9.28
N LEU A 157 -1.40 -1.89 -7.98
CA LEU A 157 -1.21 -0.60 -7.29
C LEU A 157 0.24 -0.14 -7.25
N ARG A 158 1.20 -1.05 -7.06
CA ARG A 158 2.63 -0.74 -7.06
C ARG A 158 3.11 -0.14 -8.39
N SER A 159 2.45 -0.48 -9.49
CA SER A 159 2.77 0.00 -10.84
C SER A 159 1.74 1.00 -11.38
N ALA A 160 0.87 1.53 -10.51
CA ALA A 160 -0.21 2.42 -10.92
C ALA A 160 0.17 3.90 -10.83
N VAL A 161 -0.44 4.70 -11.68
CA VAL A 161 -0.42 6.15 -11.62
C VAL A 161 -1.65 6.61 -10.86
N LEU A 162 -1.45 7.44 -9.84
CA LEU A 162 -2.54 8.08 -9.11
C LEU A 162 -3.20 9.14 -9.99
N LEU A 163 -4.46 8.91 -10.34
CA LEU A 163 -5.25 9.82 -11.16
C LEU A 163 -5.98 10.86 -10.30
N TRP A 164 -6.50 10.45 -9.15
CA TRP A 164 -7.27 11.36 -8.31
C TRP A 164 -7.29 10.92 -6.86
N THR A 165 -7.33 11.89 -5.95
CA THR A 165 -7.62 11.69 -4.52
C THR A 165 -8.63 12.72 -4.06
N ARG A 166 -9.50 12.33 -3.12
CA ARG A 166 -10.50 13.24 -2.52
C ARG A 166 -9.82 14.35 -1.73
N GLU A 167 -8.83 13.99 -0.94
CA GLU A 167 -8.07 14.90 -0.10
C GLU A 167 -6.68 15.12 -0.68
N PRO A 168 -6.14 16.35 -0.58
CA PRO A 168 -4.76 16.61 -0.99
C PRO A 168 -3.81 15.63 -0.29
N PRO A 169 -2.65 15.32 -0.88
CA PRO A 169 -1.66 14.47 -0.25
C PRO A 169 -1.31 15.03 1.13
N ALA A 170 -1.61 14.26 2.17
CA ALA A 170 -1.01 14.51 3.47
C ALA A 170 0.50 14.29 3.33
N GLU A 171 1.29 15.22 3.87
CA GLU A 171 2.74 15.12 3.84
C GLU A 171 3.18 13.90 4.66
N VAL A 172 3.86 12.96 4.00
CA VAL A 172 4.53 11.85 4.66
C VAL A 172 5.87 12.35 5.17
N LYS A 173 6.15 12.17 6.47
CA LYS A 173 7.36 12.66 7.11
C LYS A 173 8.36 11.53 7.29
N ILE A 174 9.65 11.82 7.08
CA ILE A 174 10.73 10.86 7.33
C ILE A 174 11.41 11.25 8.65
N ALA A 175 11.42 10.31 9.60
CA ALA A 175 12.10 10.49 10.86
C ALA A 175 13.61 10.35 10.69
N ARG A 176 14.35 11.29 11.27
CA ARG A 176 15.80 11.20 11.36
C ARG A 176 16.19 10.10 12.34
N THR A 177 17.13 9.26 11.95
CA THR A 177 17.70 8.23 12.83
C THR A 177 18.94 8.74 13.56
N PHE A 178 19.70 9.64 12.94
CA PHE A 178 20.97 10.16 13.42
C PHE A 178 20.88 11.69 13.49
N ASP A 179 21.69 12.31 14.34
CA ASP A 179 21.69 13.77 14.52
C ASP A 179 22.38 14.51 13.37
N GLY A 180 23.30 13.82 12.70
CA GLY A 180 23.94 14.31 11.49
C GLY A 180 24.68 13.21 10.75
N ALA A 181 25.23 13.58 9.59
CA ALA A 181 26.15 12.76 8.81
C ALA A 181 27.22 13.65 8.19
N SER A 182 28.47 13.21 8.26
CA SER A 182 29.60 13.85 7.57
C SER A 182 30.11 12.94 6.46
N GLY A 183 30.55 13.52 5.33
CA GLY A 183 31.01 12.74 4.17
C GLY A 183 32.19 11.81 4.47
N ASP A 184 33.05 12.17 5.42
CA ASP A 184 34.24 11.39 5.79
C ASP A 184 34.05 10.51 7.03
N GLU A 185 33.13 10.88 7.94
CA GLU A 185 32.94 10.21 9.25
C GLU A 185 31.65 9.39 9.34
N GLY A 186 30.75 9.51 8.36
CA GLY A 186 29.46 8.83 8.35
C GLY A 186 28.45 9.45 9.32
N PRO A 187 27.35 8.73 9.62
CA PRO A 187 26.33 9.18 10.56
C PRO A 187 26.85 9.22 12.00
N TRP A 188 26.31 10.13 12.82
CA TRP A 188 26.70 10.29 14.22
C TRP A 188 25.52 10.70 15.13
N PHE A 189 25.68 10.47 16.43
CA PHE A 189 24.81 10.98 17.49
C PHE A 189 25.54 12.07 18.28
N ASP A 190 24.85 13.16 18.59
CA ASP A 190 25.37 14.22 19.43
C ASP A 190 25.62 13.69 20.85
N SER A 191 26.69 14.15 21.49
CA SER A 191 26.97 13.80 22.89
C SER A 191 25.86 14.21 23.88
N THR A 192 25.01 15.15 23.49
CA THR A 192 23.85 15.67 24.23
C THR A 192 22.52 15.08 23.77
N HIS A 193 22.55 14.07 22.89
CA HIS A 193 21.35 13.40 22.41
C HIS A 193 20.49 12.89 23.59
N GLU A 194 19.19 13.11 23.48
CA GLU A 194 18.24 12.83 24.55
C GLU A 194 18.15 11.33 24.87
N LEU A 195 18.08 11.00 26.16
CA LEU A 195 17.93 9.63 26.64
C LEU A 195 16.56 9.40 27.27
N VAL A 196 15.84 8.38 26.81
CA VAL A 196 14.56 7.94 27.37
C VAL A 196 14.80 6.97 28.53
N VAL A 197 15.17 7.55 29.67
CA VAL A 197 15.46 6.79 30.89
C VAL A 197 14.22 6.21 31.56
N ASP A 198 13.07 6.89 31.44
CA ASP A 198 11.79 6.38 31.96
C ASP A 198 11.37 5.11 31.20
N SER A 199 11.16 4.03 31.94
CA SER A 199 10.86 2.73 31.36
C SER A 199 9.46 2.64 30.76
N THR A 200 8.50 3.41 31.28
CA THR A 200 7.11 3.38 30.80
C THR A 200 7.01 4.11 29.47
N GLU A 201 7.61 5.30 29.39
CA GLU A 201 7.71 6.07 28.16
C GLU A 201 8.48 5.30 27.08
N ARG A 202 9.65 4.75 27.43
CA ARG A 202 10.45 3.91 26.52
C ARG A 202 9.65 2.73 25.97
N GLN A 203 8.89 2.02 26.81
CA GLN A 203 8.08 0.90 26.35
C GLN A 203 7.00 1.33 25.36
N ARG A 204 6.33 2.47 25.61
CA ARG A 204 5.32 3.00 24.67
C ARG A 204 5.92 3.35 23.31
N LEU A 205 7.10 3.97 23.31
CA LEU A 205 7.82 4.29 22.08
C LEU A 205 8.23 3.02 21.34
N LEU A 206 8.76 2.01 22.04
CA LEU A 206 9.12 0.71 21.44
C LEU A 206 7.89 -0.01 20.86
N ASP A 207 6.77 0.02 21.56
CA ASP A 207 5.51 -0.57 21.10
C ASP A 207 5.00 0.13 19.84
N PHE A 208 5.05 1.47 19.79
CA PHE A 208 4.70 2.23 18.61
C PHE A 208 5.63 1.91 17.43
N LEU A 209 6.94 2.07 17.61
CA LEU A 209 7.95 1.85 16.56
C LEU A 209 7.90 0.43 16.02
N GLY A 210 7.61 -0.55 16.89
CA GLY A 210 7.48 -1.96 16.51
C GLY A 210 6.15 -2.33 15.87
N SER A 211 5.11 -1.49 16.01
CA SER A 211 3.79 -1.74 15.45
C SER A 211 3.61 -1.22 14.03
N GLY A 212 4.53 -0.40 13.52
CA GLY A 212 4.49 0.09 12.14
C GLY A 212 4.65 -1.03 11.12
N GLU A 213 3.98 -0.85 9.98
CA GLU A 213 4.06 -1.77 8.86
C GLU A 213 5.39 -1.60 8.11
N ILE A 214 6.01 -2.70 7.67
CA ILE A 214 7.26 -2.65 6.90
C ILE A 214 6.94 -2.14 5.50
N VAL A 215 7.59 -1.04 5.11
CA VAL A 215 7.43 -0.43 3.76
C VAL A 215 8.66 -0.64 2.88
N LEU A 216 9.81 -0.87 3.50
CA LEU A 216 11.01 -1.33 2.83
C LEU A 216 11.67 -2.39 3.71
N GLU A 217 11.71 -3.62 3.21
CA GLU A 217 12.41 -4.73 3.84
C GLU A 217 13.82 -4.86 3.24
N THR A 218 14.82 -5.02 4.10
CA THR A 218 16.21 -5.23 3.68
C THR A 218 16.98 -6.05 4.69
N ASP A 219 17.88 -6.90 4.19
CA ASP A 219 18.85 -7.62 5.02
C ASP A 219 20.06 -6.76 5.41
N LEU A 220 20.12 -5.50 4.94
CA LEU A 220 21.20 -4.59 5.26
C LEU A 220 21.27 -4.35 6.77
N ARG A 221 22.47 -4.53 7.33
CA ARG A 221 22.78 -4.22 8.72
C ARG A 221 23.97 -3.26 8.83
N MET A 222 23.79 -2.23 9.63
CA MET A 222 24.80 -1.21 9.90
C MET A 222 25.62 -1.55 11.15
N THR A 223 26.77 -0.91 11.27
CA THR A 223 27.55 -0.90 12.52
C THR A 223 26.81 -0.08 13.58
N ASP A 224 26.75 -0.60 14.80
CA ASP A 224 26.28 0.14 15.97
C ASP A 224 27.31 1.22 16.33
N LEU A 225 26.92 2.48 16.22
CA LEU A 225 27.79 3.64 16.44
C LEU A 225 28.17 3.83 17.91
N VAL A 226 27.38 3.30 18.84
CA VAL A 226 27.62 3.44 20.29
C VAL A 226 28.55 2.34 20.79
N SER A 227 28.30 1.09 20.36
CA SER A 227 29.12 -0.05 20.81
C SER A 227 30.27 -0.43 19.87
N GLY A 228 30.26 0.06 18.63
CA GLY A 228 31.18 -0.35 17.57
C GLY A 228 30.89 -1.72 16.97
N SER A 229 29.77 -2.37 17.33
CA SER A 229 29.44 -3.72 16.87
C SER A 229 29.02 -3.72 15.40
N ALA A 230 29.82 -4.34 14.54
CA ALA A 230 29.54 -4.45 13.12
C ALA A 230 28.31 -5.33 12.82
N GLY A 231 27.47 -4.90 11.88
CA GLY A 231 26.31 -5.68 11.40
C GLY A 231 25.21 -5.90 12.43
N ALA A 232 25.08 -5.01 13.43
CA ALA A 232 24.14 -5.16 14.52
C ALA A 232 22.80 -4.45 14.27
N VAL A 233 22.80 -3.33 13.54
CA VAL A 233 21.65 -2.43 13.45
C VAL A 233 20.85 -2.69 12.16
N PRO A 234 19.57 -3.09 12.23
CA PRO A 234 18.73 -3.30 11.04
C PRO A 234 18.44 -2.00 10.29
N ALA A 235 18.35 -2.06 8.95
CA ALA A 235 18.08 -0.90 8.11
C ALA A 235 16.68 -0.88 7.45
N SER A 236 15.80 -1.83 7.79
CA SER A 236 14.41 -1.83 7.30
C SER A 236 13.67 -0.55 7.68
N LEU A 237 12.71 -0.15 6.85
CA LEU A 237 11.86 1.02 7.09
C LEU A 237 10.43 0.59 7.41
N ARG A 238 9.84 1.28 8.38
CA ARG A 238 8.45 1.12 8.81
C ARG A 238 7.66 2.40 8.61
N SER A 239 6.34 2.26 8.55
CA SER A 239 5.42 3.37 8.44
C SER A 239 4.07 3.11 9.10
N ASP A 240 3.40 4.19 9.48
CA ASP A 240 1.99 4.22 9.88
C ASP A 240 1.12 5.01 8.87
N GLY A 241 1.68 5.37 7.71
CA GLY A 241 1.04 6.18 6.68
C GLY A 241 1.31 7.69 6.79
N ALA A 242 1.67 8.18 7.98
CA ALA A 242 2.03 9.59 8.20
C ALA A 242 3.53 9.77 8.39
N TRP A 243 4.19 8.81 9.05
CA TRP A 243 5.62 8.80 9.28
C TRP A 243 6.28 7.59 8.65
N VAL A 244 7.53 7.75 8.23
CA VAL A 244 8.46 6.67 7.90
C VAL A 244 9.65 6.74 8.85
N TRP A 245 10.03 5.61 9.44
CA TRP A 245 11.17 5.52 10.34
C TRP A 245 11.97 4.24 10.10
N SER A 246 13.25 4.26 10.50
CA SER A 246 14.10 3.08 10.42
C SER A 246 13.94 2.18 11.64
N ASP A 247 14.06 0.87 11.45
CA ASP A 247 14.22 -0.09 12.55
C ASP A 247 15.48 0.19 13.39
N ALA A 248 16.45 0.94 12.87
CA ALA A 248 17.57 1.48 13.63
C ALA A 248 17.11 2.37 14.79
N SER A 249 16.07 3.20 14.63
CA SER A 249 15.54 4.06 15.70
C SER A 249 15.03 3.23 16.87
N ARG A 250 14.36 2.10 16.58
CA ARG A 250 13.93 1.14 17.60
C ARG A 250 15.11 0.45 18.28
N TYR A 251 16.12 0.05 17.50
CA TYR A 251 17.33 -0.60 18.02
C TYR A 251 18.07 0.29 19.02
N TYR A 252 18.31 1.55 18.66
CA TYR A 252 19.05 2.50 19.51
C TYR A 252 18.25 2.89 20.76
N LEU A 253 16.93 3.04 20.66
CA LEU A 253 16.07 3.26 21.82
C LEU A 253 16.10 2.07 22.79
N ASP A 254 15.98 0.84 22.29
CA ASP A 254 15.95 -0.36 23.13
C ASP A 254 17.30 -0.59 23.83
N ARG A 255 18.39 -0.48 23.07
CA ARG A 255 19.71 -0.91 23.54
C ARG A 255 20.52 0.19 24.23
N HIS A 256 20.34 1.43 23.79
CA HIS A 256 21.17 2.58 24.21
C HIS A 256 20.34 3.73 24.80
N LEU A 257 19.02 3.57 24.89
CA LEU A 257 18.08 4.57 25.41
C LEU A 257 18.02 5.87 24.60
N LEU A 258 18.65 5.92 23.43
CA LEU A 258 18.65 7.11 22.57
C LEU A 258 17.24 7.37 22.06
N ALA A 259 16.76 8.60 22.27
CA ALA A 259 15.43 8.99 21.83
C ALA A 259 15.30 8.91 20.29
N PRO A 260 14.14 8.51 19.75
CA PRO A 260 13.87 8.70 18.34
C PRO A 260 13.70 10.20 18.02
N ASP A 261 13.64 10.57 16.74
CA ASP A 261 13.35 11.96 16.32
C ASP A 261 12.20 12.55 17.14
N ALA A 262 12.40 13.74 17.70
CA ALA A 262 11.49 14.33 18.68
C ALA A 262 10.05 14.50 18.15
N ALA A 263 9.89 14.79 16.86
CA ALA A 263 8.57 14.92 16.26
C ALA A 263 7.90 13.54 16.06
N LEU A 264 8.68 12.52 15.73
CA LEU A 264 8.20 11.14 15.71
C LEU A 264 7.83 10.66 17.12
N ALA A 265 8.65 10.95 18.13
CA ALA A 265 8.39 10.59 19.52
C ALA A 265 7.08 11.21 20.04
N ALA A 266 6.88 12.50 19.78
CA ALA A 266 5.63 13.19 20.12
C ALA A 266 4.41 12.57 19.42
N HIS A 267 4.53 12.23 18.14
CA HIS A 267 3.48 11.54 17.38
C HIS A 267 3.17 10.15 17.94
N ALA A 268 4.21 9.38 18.28
CA ALA A 268 4.10 8.06 18.86
C ALA A 268 3.37 8.08 20.20
N LEU A 269 3.72 9.02 21.09
CA LEU A 269 3.09 9.16 22.40
C LEU A 269 1.64 9.63 22.31
N ALA A 270 1.30 10.45 21.31
CA ALA A 270 -0.08 10.88 21.06
C ALA A 270 -0.95 9.75 20.48
N SER A 271 -0.38 8.89 19.63
CA SER A 271 -1.11 7.85 18.90
C SER A 271 -1.18 6.52 19.65
N GLY A 272 -0.18 6.23 20.50
CA GLY A 272 -0.05 4.98 21.26
C GLY A 272 0.47 3.80 20.42
N ARG A 273 -0.19 3.49 19.30
CA ARG A 273 0.27 2.49 18.31
C ARG A 273 0.20 3.06 16.91
N ALA A 274 1.02 2.52 16.01
CA ALA A 274 0.96 2.83 14.58
C ALA A 274 -0.40 2.41 14.01
N SER A 275 -1.00 3.30 13.24
CA SER A 275 -2.23 3.00 12.51
C SER A 275 -1.93 2.03 11.36
N ARG A 276 -2.90 1.18 11.03
CA ARG A 276 -2.83 0.34 9.83
C ARG A 276 -2.95 1.25 8.60
N MET A 277 -2.07 1.05 7.63
CA MET A 277 -2.08 1.82 6.41
C MET A 277 -3.19 1.35 5.46
N THR A 278 -3.92 2.30 4.90
CA THR A 278 -4.80 2.04 3.76
C THR A 278 -3.97 1.85 2.49
N PRO A 279 -4.53 1.28 1.40
CA PRO A 279 -3.84 1.21 0.12
C PRO A 279 -3.34 2.58 -0.38
N LEU A 280 -4.09 3.67 -0.13
CA LEU A 280 -3.67 5.04 -0.44
C LEU A 280 -2.45 5.48 0.36
N ASP A 281 -2.42 5.19 1.67
CA ASP A 281 -1.28 5.54 2.52
C ASP A 281 -0.03 4.79 2.06
N ARG A 282 -0.17 3.49 1.82
CA ARG A 282 0.92 2.66 1.28
C ARG A 282 1.43 3.19 -0.06
N TYR A 283 0.52 3.59 -0.96
CA TYR A 283 0.90 4.18 -2.23
C TYR A 283 1.75 5.45 -2.03
N ARG A 284 1.27 6.39 -1.19
CA ARG A 284 1.98 7.66 -0.92
C ARG A 284 3.35 7.43 -0.32
N VAL A 285 3.46 6.54 0.68
CA VAL A 285 4.72 6.19 1.33
C VAL A 285 5.70 5.58 0.33
N CYS A 286 5.27 4.58 -0.44
CA CYS A 286 6.14 3.93 -1.43
C CYS A 286 6.55 4.89 -2.56
N SER A 287 5.65 5.77 -3.00
CA SER A 287 5.99 6.80 -3.98
C SER A 287 7.07 7.72 -3.42
N MET A 288 6.93 8.24 -2.20
CA MET A 288 7.95 9.10 -1.58
C MET A 288 9.33 8.42 -1.48
N LEU A 289 9.37 7.11 -1.25
CA LEU A 289 10.61 6.33 -1.16
C LEU A 289 11.22 5.98 -2.54
N ASN A 290 10.50 6.23 -3.64
CA ASN A 290 11.01 5.93 -4.98
C ASN A 290 12.18 6.87 -5.32
N PRO A 291 13.38 6.35 -5.66
CA PRO A 291 14.55 7.18 -5.98
C PRO A 291 14.37 8.13 -7.17
N GLU A 292 13.37 7.91 -8.04
CA GLU A 292 13.06 8.81 -9.16
C GLU A 292 12.25 10.06 -8.75
N ASN A 293 11.67 10.07 -7.54
CA ASN A 293 11.17 11.30 -6.96
C ASN A 293 12.38 12.08 -6.44
N GLU A 294 12.77 13.15 -7.14
CA GLU A 294 13.90 14.02 -6.77
C GLU A 294 13.70 14.75 -5.41
N GLU A 295 12.59 14.49 -4.71
CA GLU A 295 12.28 14.86 -3.31
C GLU A 295 12.17 13.63 -2.35
N GLY A 296 12.64 12.45 -2.75
CA GLY A 296 12.95 11.34 -1.83
C GLY A 296 14.24 11.62 -1.05
N PRO A 297 14.58 10.84 0.00
CA PRO A 297 15.56 11.21 1.04
C PRO A 297 16.98 11.29 0.45
N LEU A 298 17.25 12.41 -0.17
CA LEU A 298 18.57 12.94 -0.36
C LEU A 298 19.06 13.22 1.05
N TRP A 299 19.93 12.33 1.54
CA TRP A 299 20.94 12.68 2.51
C TRP A 299 21.74 13.86 1.96
N ARG A 300 21.18 15.07 2.08
CA ARG A 300 21.88 16.32 1.87
C ARG A 300 22.14 16.84 3.27
N ALA A 301 23.38 16.63 3.70
CA ALA A 301 23.98 17.44 4.74
C ALA A 301 23.91 18.89 4.25
N GLU A 302 23.24 19.75 5.01
CA GLU A 302 23.66 21.13 5.14
C GLU A 302 24.63 21.23 6.32
#